data_AF-G1MXY0-F1
#
_entry.id   AF-G1MXY0-F1
#
_cell.length_a   1.000
_cell.length_b   1.000
_cell.length_c   1.000
_cell.angle_alpha   90.00
_cell.angle_beta   90.00
_cell.angle_gamma   90.00
#
_symmetry.space_group_name_H-M   'P 1'
#
loop_
_entity.id
_entity.type
_entity.pdbx_description
1 polymer ?
#
loop_
_entity_poly.entity_id
_entity_poly.type
_entity_poly.pdbx_seq_one_letter_code
_entity_poly.pdbx_strand_id
1 'polypeptide(L)'
;MAASSRAQVLRLYRALLRESQRFSGYNYRTYAIRRIRDAFRENKSIKDSEKIEELVNKAKENLEIIHRQVHLLLLSYLRVVYISLNWLMLL
;
A
#
# COMPACT_ATOMS: atom_id res chain seq x y z
N MET A 1 7.66 15.68 19.67
CA MET A 1 6.66 15.15 18.73
C MET A 1 5.64 14.36 19.52
N ALA A 2 4.34 14.42 19.19
CA ALA A 2 3.32 13.71 19.97
C ALA A 2 3.41 12.20 19.68
N ALA A 3 3.55 11.39 20.72
CA ALA A 3 3.61 9.93 20.61
C ALA A 3 2.46 9.41 19.74
N SER A 4 2.79 8.59 18.74
CA SER A 4 1.78 8.00 17.86
C SER A 4 0.83 7.12 18.65
N SER A 5 -0.42 7.56 18.77
CA SER A 5 -1.45 6.83 19.52
C SER A 5 -1.75 5.48 18.87
N ARG A 6 -2.10 4.48 19.68
CA ARG A 6 -2.56 3.16 19.21
C ARG A 6 -3.66 3.27 18.14
N ALA A 7 -4.53 4.27 18.26
CA ALA A 7 -5.58 4.53 17.28
C ALA A 7 -5.02 4.93 15.91
N GLN A 8 -4.00 5.79 15.86
CA GLN A 8 -3.33 6.18 14.61
C GLN A 8 -2.68 4.97 13.92
N VAL A 9 -1.96 4.14 14.69
CA VAL A 9 -1.32 2.93 14.17
C VAL A 9 -2.35 1.98 13.53
N LEU A 10 -3.49 1.77 14.20
CA LEU A 10 -4.56 0.93 13.67
C LEU A 10 -5.28 1.54 12.44
N ARG A 11 -5.40 2.86 12.36
CA ARG A 11 -5.92 3.53 11.16
C ARG A 11 -4.98 3.33 9.97
N LEU A 12 -3.66 3.52 10.19
CA LEU A 12 -2.63 3.35 9.17
C LEU A 12 -2.56 1.90 8.68
N TYR A 13 -2.62 0.93 9.58
CA TYR A 13 -2.71 -0.49 9.23
C TYR A 13 -3.87 -0.79 8.27
N ARG A 14 -5.08 -0.29 8.60
CA ARG A 14 -6.26 -0.49 7.76
C ARG A 14 -6.13 0.22 6.41
N ALA A 15 -5.52 1.41 6.37
CA ALA A 15 -5.27 2.13 5.12
C ALA A 15 -4.33 1.36 4.19
N LEU A 16 -3.19 0.88 4.72
CA LEU A 16 -2.22 0.07 3.97
C LEU A 16 -2.86 -1.20 3.39
N LEU A 17 -3.70 -1.90 4.17
CA LEU A 17 -4.41 -3.07 3.68
C LEU A 17 -5.42 -2.73 2.58
N ARG A 18 -6.19 -1.64 2.73
CA ARG A 18 -7.16 -1.22 1.71
C ARG A 18 -6.48 -0.84 0.40
N GLU A 19 -5.42 -0.04 0.44
CA GLU A 19 -4.71 0.35 -0.78
C GLU A 19 -4.03 -0.84 -1.45
N SER A 20 -3.49 -1.78 -0.68
CA SER A 20 -2.90 -3.00 -1.22
C SER A 20 -3.91 -3.88 -1.98
N GLN A 21 -5.21 -3.81 -1.64
CA GLN A 21 -6.25 -4.54 -2.39
C GLN A 21 -6.43 -4.01 -3.81
N ARG A 22 -6.03 -2.76 -4.08
CA ARG A 22 -6.19 -2.12 -5.39
C ARG A 22 -5.14 -2.55 -6.41
N PHE A 23 -4.12 -3.30 -6.00
CA PHE A 23 -3.20 -3.92 -6.96
C PHE A 23 -3.98 -4.90 -7.86
N SER A 24 -3.93 -4.66 -9.17
CA SER A 24 -4.57 -5.53 -10.17
C SER A 24 -3.96 -6.94 -10.16
N GLY A 25 -2.63 -7.03 -10.12
CA GLY A 25 -1.90 -8.30 -10.06
C GLY A 25 -2.09 -9.05 -8.74
N TYR A 26 -2.58 -10.29 -8.82
CA TYR A 26 -2.82 -11.17 -7.66
C TYR A 26 -1.56 -11.36 -6.80
N ASN A 27 -0.41 -11.62 -7.42
CA ASN A 27 0.84 -11.86 -6.70
C ASN A 27 1.28 -10.62 -5.90
N TYR A 28 1.20 -9.43 -6.51
CA TYR A 28 1.54 -8.17 -5.86
C TYR A 28 0.58 -7.85 -4.70
N ARG A 29 -0.73 -8.01 -4.91
CA ARG A 29 -1.76 -7.83 -3.89
C ARG A 29 -1.50 -8.74 -2.68
N THR A 30 -1.33 -10.03 -2.93
CA THR A 30 -1.17 -11.04 -1.88
C THR A 30 0.14 -10.85 -1.11
N TYR A 31 1.23 -10.54 -1.83
CA TYR A 31 2.53 -10.22 -1.22
C TYR A 31 2.45 -8.97 -0.33
N ALA A 32 1.88 -7.87 -0.82
CA ALA A 32 1.77 -6.63 -0.07
C ALA A 32 0.97 -6.83 1.23
N ILE A 33 -0.19 -7.49 1.14
CA ILE A 33 -1.03 -7.81 2.30
C ILE A 33 -0.27 -8.66 3.32
N ARG A 34 0.43 -9.70 2.88
CA ARG A 34 1.22 -10.56 3.76
C ARG A 34 2.32 -9.75 4.44
N ARG A 35 3.11 -8.98 3.68
CA ARG A 35 4.22 -8.20 4.22
C ARG A 35 3.77 -7.16 5.25
N ILE A 36 2.64 -6.50 5.02
CA ILE A 36 2.03 -5.56 5.97
C ILE A 36 1.63 -6.28 7.26
N ARG A 37 0.96 -7.44 7.17
CA ARG A 37 0.57 -8.22 8.35
C ARG A 37 1.78 -8.67 9.16
N ASP A 38 2.79 -9.20 8.49
CA ASP A 38 4.02 -9.69 9.12
C ASP A 38 4.74 -8.54 9.85
N ALA A 39 4.93 -7.39 9.19
CA ALA A 39 5.55 -6.22 9.79
C ALA A 39 4.80 -5.69 11.03
N PHE A 40 3.46 -5.62 11.01
CA PHE A 40 2.70 -5.16 12.18
C PHE A 40 2.70 -6.19 13.32
N ARG A 41 2.81 -7.49 13.00
CA ARG A 41 2.93 -8.55 14.01
C ARG A 41 4.30 -8.55 14.67
N GLU A 42 5.36 -8.41 13.88
CA GLU A 42 6.76 -8.31 14.34
C GLU A 42 6.95 -7.14 15.31
N ASN A 43 6.32 -5.99 15.02
CA ASN A 43 6.49 -4.77 15.81
C ASN A 43 5.46 -4.59 16.94
N LYS A 44 4.57 -5.58 17.18
CA LYS A 44 3.47 -5.47 18.16
C LYS A 44 3.93 -5.26 19.60
N SER A 45 5.09 -5.81 19.97
CA SER A 45 5.63 -5.80 21.34
C SER A 45 6.53 -4.60 21.64
N ILE A 46 6.82 -3.75 20.64
CA ILE A 46 7.65 -2.55 20.83
C ILE A 46 6.88 -1.57 21.74
N LYS A 47 7.57 -1.09 22.77
CA LYS A 47 7.05 -0.11 23.74
C LYS A 47 7.78 1.24 23.68
N ASP A 48 8.90 1.28 22.96
CA ASP A 48 9.68 2.49 22.74
C ASP A 48 8.91 3.46 21.84
N SER A 49 8.60 4.64 22.38
CA SER A 49 7.81 5.65 21.68
C SER A 49 8.54 6.24 20.47
N GLU A 50 9.86 6.42 20.53
CA GLU A 50 10.63 6.95 19.40
C GLU A 50 10.67 5.93 18.27
N LYS A 51 10.88 4.65 18.62
CA LYS A 51 10.88 3.58 17.63
C LYS A 51 9.51 3.39 16.96
N ILE A 52 8.42 3.53 17.73
CA ILE A 52 7.06 3.51 17.19
C ILE A 52 6.86 4.65 16.20
N GLU A 53 7.33 5.86 16.51
CA GLU A 53 7.18 7.02 15.64
C GLU A 53 7.95 6.86 14.32
N GLU A 54 9.19 6.35 14.37
CA GLU A 54 9.99 6.03 13.19
C GLU A 54 9.26 5.03 12.27
N LEU A 55 8.72 3.95 12.85
CA LEU A 55 7.98 2.92 12.12
C LEU A 55 6.68 3.46 11.53
N VAL A 56 5.98 4.35 12.24
CA VAL A 56 4.78 5.01 11.73
C VAL A 56 5.10 5.91 10.55
N ASN A 57 6.19 6.68 10.60
CA ASN A 57 6.59 7.54 9.49
C ASN A 57 7.00 6.71 8.26
N LYS A 58 7.78 5.65 8.46
CA LYS A 58 8.09 4.68 7.40
C LYS A 58 6.85 4.04 6.79
N ALA A 59 5.85 3.71 7.61
CA ALA A 59 4.59 3.15 7.14
C ALA A 59 3.75 4.15 6.33
N LYS A 60 3.80 5.45 6.65
CA LYS A 60 3.18 6.52 5.84
C LYS A 60 3.87 6.67 4.48
N GLU A 61 5.20 6.68 4.45
CA GLU A 61 5.97 6.72 3.21
C GLU A 61 5.64 5.52 2.30
N ASN A 62 5.56 4.32 2.88
CA ASN A 62 5.16 3.13 2.15
C ASN A 62 3.73 3.22 1.59
N LEU A 63 2.80 3.85 2.33
CA LEU A 63 1.44 4.07 1.84
C LEU A 63 1.43 4.96 0.59
N GLU A 64 2.21 6.04 0.59
CA GLU A 64 2.38 6.92 -0.58
C GLU A 64 2.97 6.18 -1.78
N ILE A 65 3.96 5.30 -1.55
CA ILE A 65 4.54 4.45 -2.60
C ILE A 65 3.48 3.49 -3.17
N ILE A 66 2.70 2.82 -2.33
CA ILE A 66 1.63 1.92 -2.77
C ILE A 66 0.60 2.70 -3.60
N HIS A 67 0.19 3.89 -3.15
CA HIS A 67 -0.72 4.75 -3.91
C HIS A 67 -0.19 5.07 -5.31
N ARG A 68 1.08 5.49 -5.42
CA ARG A 68 1.72 5.79 -6.71
C ARG A 68 1.81 4.56 -7.60
N GLN A 69 2.22 3.41 -7.05
CA GLN A 69 2.37 2.18 -7.82
C GLN A 69 1.04 1.64 -8.32
N VAL A 70 -0.02 1.68 -7.51
CA VAL A 70 -1.37 1.31 -7.94
C VAL A 70 -1.83 2.19 -9.10
N HIS A 71 -1.58 3.51 -9.03
CA HIS A 71 -1.96 4.43 -10.10
C HIS A 71 -1.16 4.22 -11.40
N LEU A 72 0.17 4.04 -11.30
CA LEU A 72 1.03 3.79 -12.45
C LEU A 72 0.73 2.43 -13.12
N LEU A 73 0.54 1.37 -12.34
CA LEU A 73 0.19 0.05 -12.87
C LEU A 73 -1.21 0.02 -13.49
N LEU A 74 -2.16 0.79 -12.94
CA LEU A 74 -3.48 0.95 -13.54
C LEU A 74 -3.39 1.73 -14.86
N LEU A 75 -2.63 2.83 -14.89
CA LEU A 75 -2.43 3.63 -16.11
C LEU A 75 -1.72 2.84 -17.21
N SER A 76 -0.74 2.00 -16.89
CA SER A 76 -0.08 1.15 -17.89
C SER A 76 -1.05 0.10 -18.45
N TYR A 77 -1.88 -0.52 -17.61
CA TYR A 77 -2.93 -1.44 -18.05
C TYR A 77 -3.98 -0.76 -18.91
N LEU A 78 -4.45 0.43 -18.50
CA LEU A 78 -5.40 1.24 -19.27
C LEU A 78 -4.80 1.73 -20.59
N ARG A 79 -3.51 2.06 -20.65
CA ARG A 79 -2.84 2.40 -21.91
C ARG A 79 -2.82 1.21 -22.86
N VAL A 80 -2.48 0.01 -22.38
CA VAL A 80 -2.48 -1.20 -23.21
C VAL A 80 -3.89 -1.51 -23.69
N VAL A 81 -4.89 -1.48 -22.80
CA VAL A 81 -6.30 -1.73 -23.17
C VAL A 81 -6.85 -0.66 -24.11
N TYR A 82 -6.53 0.62 -23.89
CA TYR A 82 -6.94 1.71 -24.78
C TYR A 82 -6.28 1.61 -26.16
N ILE A 83 -4.99 1.26 -26.24
CA ILE A 83 -4.29 1.01 -27.50
C ILE A 83 -4.90 -0.20 -28.23
N SER A 84 -5.18 -1.29 -27.51
CA SER A 84 -5.83 -2.48 -28.08
C SER A 84 -7.28 -2.21 -28.53
N LEU A 85 -8.04 -1.40 -27.79
CA LEU A 85 -9.41 -1.01 -28.17
C LEU A 85 -9.43 -0.05 -29.36
N ASN A 86 -8.48 0.89 -29.45
CA ASN A 86 -8.37 1.78 -30.62
C ASN A 86 -7.97 1.02 -31.90
N TRP A 87 -7.14 -0.01 -31.78
CA TRP A 87 -6.78 -0.87 -32.91
C TRP A 87 -7.99 -1.64 -33.47
N LEU A 88 -8.93 -2.02 -32.60
CA LEU A 88 -10.16 -2.73 -32.97
C LEU A 88 -11.26 -1.82 -33.54
N MET A 89 -11.20 -0.51 -33.32
CA MET A 89 -12.15 0.46 -33.91
C MET A 89 -11.74 0.96 -35.30
N LEU A 90 -10.56 0.55 -35.78
CA LEU A 90 -10.04 0.86 -37.12
C LEU A 90 -10.21 -0.30 -38.11
N LEU A 91 -10.94 -1.35 -37.72
CA LEU A 91 -11.39 -2.48 -38.56
C LEU A 91 -12.92 -2.43 -38.65
#